data_AF-A0A645ARN3-F1
#
_entry.id   AF-A0A645ARN3-F1
#
_cell.length_a   1.000
_cell.length_b   1.000
_cell.length_c   1.000
_cell.angle_alpha   90.00
_cell.angle_beta   90.00
_cell.angle_gamma   90.00
#
_symmetry.space_group_name_H-M   'P 1'
#
loop_
_entity.id
_entity.type
_entity.pdbx_description
1 polymer ?
#
loop_
_entity_poly.entity_id
_entity_poly.type
_entity_poly.pdbx_seq_one_letter_code
_entity_poly.pdbx_strand_id
1 'polypeptide(L)' 'MAYRVYEEFDQYKEQEDGSFIAEIDYPIGKWLFYYVATFGSHCEVLEPYDIRVELKKQLQNTLKLYE' A
#
# COMPACT_ATOMS: atom_id res chain seq x y z
N MET A 1 -1.98 -7.63 -10.50
CA MET A 1 -2.07 -7.45 -9.04
C MET A 1 -3.45 -7.80 -8.47
N ALA A 2 -4.53 -7.75 -9.25
CA ALA A 2 -5.89 -8.04 -8.79
C ALA A 2 -6.06 -9.34 -7.97
N TYR A 3 -5.35 -10.42 -8.32
CA TYR A 3 -5.39 -11.68 -7.54
C TYR A 3 -5.02 -11.50 -6.06
N ARG A 4 -4.05 -10.63 -5.74
CA ARG A 4 -3.67 -10.32 -4.36
C ARG A 4 -4.77 -9.57 -3.62
N VAL A 5 -5.55 -8.73 -4.33
CA VAL A 5 -6.68 -8.03 -3.71
C VAL A 5 -7.74 -9.07 -3.28
N TYR A 6 -8.06 -10.01 -4.17
CA TYR A 6 -9.02 -11.07 -3.88
C TYR A 6 -8.55 -12.06 -2.79
N GLU A 7 -7.24 -12.29 -2.67
CA GLU A 7 -6.68 -13.24 -1.71
C GLU A 7 -6.32 -12.60 -0.34
N GLU A 8 -5.88 -11.34 -0.33
CA GLU A 8 -5.29 -10.70 0.87
C GLU A 8 -6.21 -9.68 1.55
N PHE A 9 -7.34 -9.30 0.95
CA PHE A 9 -8.23 -8.26 1.50
C PHE A 9 -9.68 -8.75 1.60
N ASP A 10 -10.26 -8.63 2.80
CA ASP A 10 -11.66 -8.97 3.05
C ASP A 10 -12.63 -7.84 2.64
N GLN A 11 -12.16 -6.60 2.62
CA GLN A 11 -12.96 -5.42 2.30
C GLN A 11 -12.32 -4.69 1.12
N TYR A 12 -12.98 -4.75 -0.05
CA TYR A 12 -12.54 -4.05 -1.24
C TYR A 12 -13.71 -3.69 -2.17
N LYS A 13 -13.47 -2.69 -3.02
CA LYS A 13 -14.38 -2.24 -4.06
C LYS A 13 -13.63 -2.05 -5.37
N GLU A 14 -14.06 -2.76 -6.41
CA GLU A 14 -13.59 -2.54 -7.77
C GLU A 14 -14.13 -1.21 -8.32
N GLN A 15 -13.28 -0.48 -9.02
CA GLN A 15 -13.59 0.79 -9.67
C GLN A 15 -13.86 0.59 -11.16
N GLU A 16 -14.47 1.58 -11.82
CA GLU A 16 -14.80 1.50 -13.26
C GLU A 16 -13.56 1.33 -14.16
N ASP A 17 -12.39 1.77 -13.71
CA ASP A 17 -11.12 1.64 -14.42
C ASP A 17 -10.38 0.30 -14.16
N GLY A 18 -10.99 -0.60 -13.39
CA GLY A 18 -10.43 -1.90 -13.01
C GLY A 18 -9.41 -1.83 -11.86
N SER A 19 -9.23 -0.66 -11.23
CA SER A 19 -8.50 -0.53 -9.96
C SER A 19 -9.36 -0.96 -8.77
N PHE A 20 -8.75 -1.07 -7.58
CA PHE A 20 -9.42 -1.47 -6.36
C PHE A 20 -9.14 -0.45 -5.26
N ILE A 21 -10.18 -0.12 -4.49
CA ILE A 21 -10.04 0.52 -3.18
C ILE A 21 -10.24 -0.58 -2.15
N ALA A 22 -9.23 -0.83 -1.32
CA ALA A 22 -9.28 -1.84 -0.28
C ALA A 22 -9.08 -1.20 1.10
N GLU A 23 -9.76 -1.75 2.10
CA GLU A 23 -9.69 -1.32 3.49
C GLU A 23 -9.09 -2.46 4.33
N ILE A 24 -8.19 -2.08 5.24
CA ILE A 24 -7.53 -3.00 6.17
C ILE A 24 -7.59 -2.43 7.57
N ASP A 25 -7.84 -3.29 8.55
CA ASP A 25 -7.74 -2.96 9.97
C ASP A 25 -6.57 -3.73 10.58
N TYR A 26 -5.38 -3.14 10.45
CA TYR A 26 -4.13 -3.74 10.89
C TYR A 26 -3.41 -2.88 11.93
N PRO A 27 -2.75 -3.50 12.93
CA PRO A 27 -1.99 -2.75 13.92
C PRO A 27 -0.81 -2.02 13.26
N ILE A 28 -0.71 -0.72 13.51
CA ILE A 28 0.35 0.13 12.96
C ILE A 28 1.71 -0.32 13.49
N GLY A 29 2.62 -0.70 12.58
CA GLY A 29 3.97 -1.11 12.91
C GLY A 29 4.89 -1.16 11.68
N LYS A 30 6.20 -1.38 11.89
CA LYS A 30 7.18 -1.42 10.78
C LYS A 30 6.81 -2.42 9.67
N TRP A 31 6.21 -3.54 10.07
CA TRP A 31 5.78 -4.60 9.15
C TRP A 31 4.75 -4.11 8.12
N LEU A 32 3.88 -3.15 8.49
CA LEU A 32 2.86 -2.59 7.61
C LEU A 32 3.51 -1.89 6.42
N PHE A 33 4.55 -1.10 6.66
CA PHE A 33 5.25 -0.39 5.58
C PHE A 33 5.97 -1.36 4.65
N TYR A 34 6.58 -2.41 5.18
CA TYR A 34 7.19 -3.46 4.35
C TYR A 34 6.14 -4.21 3.53
N TYR A 35 5.01 -4.55 4.15
CA TYR A 35 3.89 -5.19 3.48
C TYR A 35 3.36 -4.34 2.32
N VAL A 36 3.03 -3.07 2.57
CA VAL A 36 2.54 -2.16 1.53
C VAL A 36 3.60 -1.94 0.44
N ALA A 37 4.88 -1.85 0.80
CA ALA A 37 5.96 -1.73 -0.18
C ALA A 37 6.07 -2.93 -1.13
N THR A 38 5.61 -4.14 -0.74
CA THR A 38 5.59 -5.31 -1.64
C THR A 38 4.69 -5.13 -2.85
N PHE A 39 3.73 -4.21 -2.81
CA PHE A 39 2.87 -3.89 -3.94
C PHE A 39 3.55 -2.96 -4.97
N GLY A 40 4.68 -2.35 -4.59
CA GLY A 40 5.46 -1.47 -5.47
C GLY A 40 4.62 -0.31 -6.02
N SER A 41 4.78 -0.03 -7.32
CA SER A 41 4.05 1.05 -8.01
C SER A 41 2.57 0.74 -8.29
N HIS A 42 2.05 -0.40 -7.85
CA HIS A 42 0.65 -0.80 -8.05
C HIS A 42 -0.25 -0.50 -6.86
N CYS A 43 0.27 0.15 -5.80
CA CYS A 43 -0.49 0.50 -4.61
C CYS A 43 -0.20 1.95 -4.20
N GLU A 44 -1.25 2.63 -3.77
CA GLU A 44 -1.17 3.93 -3.12
C GLU A 44 -1.97 3.89 -1.82
N VAL A 45 -1.37 4.39 -0.73
CA VAL A 45 -2.09 4.60 0.53
C VAL A 45 -2.90 5.88 0.40
N LEU A 46 -4.22 5.75 0.41
CA LEU A 46 -5.14 6.89 0.40
C LEU A 46 -5.23 7.53 1.79
N GLU A 47 -5.48 6.71 2.80
CA GLU A 47 -5.63 7.09 4.21
C GLU A 47 -5.07 6.02 5.16
N PRO A 48 -4.69 6.38 6.40
CA PRO A 48 -4.62 7.75 6.93
C PRO A 48 -3.36 8.48 6.45
N TYR A 49 -3.40 9.82 6.49
CA TYR A 49 -2.35 10.70 5.96
C TYR A 49 -0.96 10.40 6.53
N ASP A 50 -0.86 10.16 7.83
CA ASP A 50 0.43 9.93 8.49
C ASP A 50 1.12 8.65 7.98
N ILE A 51 0.35 7.60 7.70
CA ILE A 51 0.87 6.35 7.13
C ILE A 51 1.36 6.58 5.70
N ARG A 52 0.61 7.34 4.90
CA ARG A 52 1.02 7.72 3.54
C ARG A 52 2.34 8.49 3.54
N VAL A 53 2.51 9.46 4.45
CA VAL A 53 3.72 10.27 4.55
C VAL A 53 4.92 9.42 4.98
N GLU A 54 4.74 8.54 5.97
CA GLU A 54 5.82 7.69 6.46
C GLU A 54 6.26 6.67 5.39
N LEU A 55 5.32 6.04 4.68
CA LEU A 55 5.65 5.14 3.56
C LEU A 55 6.42 5.87 2.46
N LYS A 56 5.96 7.07 2.07
CA LYS A 56 6.65 7.91 1.07
C LYS A 56 8.09 8.19 1.48
N LYS A 57 8.33 8.55 2.73
CA LYS A 57 9.67 8.81 3.27
C LYS A 57 10.57 7.57 3.17
N GLN A 58 10.05 6.39 3.50
CA GLN A 58 10.81 5.15 3.38
C GLN A 58 11.18 4.83 1.93
N LEU A 59 10.22 4.92 1.01
CA LEU A 59 10.47 4.70 -0.42
C LEU A 59 11.50 5.68 -1.00
N GLN A 60 11.44 6.96 -0.59
CA GLN A 60 12.44 7.95 -0.98
C GLN A 60 13.83 7.61 -0.43
N ASN A 61 13.93 7.10 0.79
CA ASN A 61 15.22 6.66 1.33
C ASN A 61 15.75 5.42 0.61
N THR A 62 14.88 4.50 0.22
CA THR A 62 15.25 3.34 -0.61
C THR A 62 15.77 3.79 -1.97
N LEU A 63 15.10 4.75 -2.62
CA LEU A 63 15.51 5.26 -3.93
C LEU A 63 16.94 5.83 -3.89
N LYS A 64 17.28 6.60 -2.85
CA LYS A 64 18.63 7.16 -2.65
C LYS A 64 19.76 6.13 -2.58
N LEU A 65 19.46 4.85 -2.34
CA LEU A 65 20.48 3.79 -2.36
C LEU A 65 20.92 3.41 -3.77
N TYR A 66 20.14 3.81 -4.78
CA TYR A 66 20.35 3.51 -6.18
C TYR A 66 20.66 4.77 -7.01
N GLU A 67 20.77 5.93 -6.36
CA GLU A 67 21.25 7.21 -6.92
C GLU A 67 22.76 7.35 -6.74
#